data_AF-A8NU47-F1
#
_entry.id   AF-A8NU47-F1
#
_cell.length_a   1.000
_cell.length_b   1.000
_cell.length_c   1.000
_cell.angle_alpha   90.00
_cell.angle_beta   90.00
_cell.angle_gamma   90.00
#
_symmetry.space_group_name_H-M   'P 1'
#
loop_
_entity.id
_entity.type
_entity.pdbx_description
1 polymer ?
#
loop_
_entity_poly.entity_id
_entity_poly.type
_entity_poly.pdbx_seq_one_letter_code
_entity_poly.pdbx_strand_id
1 'polypeptide(L)'
;MSLTTFTTPMATLSPSTPSSSSSPSDSLAGSRLGSEDPGTVDLAPDAARNKHVLLLLDIQRFMLAPPPIGVPSAKTVYKNLMELLTCARSSPNPPLIIHVRNTGDPGDPDEPGTDGWQLIFPPLPNEVVLDKRKNNAFAGTKLGSLIPTDAEIVVAGFQTDFSIRATASGALARGNEIILVRGAHATFDRIEVLHGAAVHGAGVTSAAIIQAEIEAELEEAGVHILEMKDLPGIFMDR
;
A
#
# COMPACT_ATOMS: atom_id res chain seq x y z
N MET A 1 -42.34 37.80 32.98
CA MET A 1 -43.68 37.81 32.34
C MET A 1 -43.44 37.47 30.88
N SER A 2 -43.83 36.34 30.29
CA SER A 2 -44.74 35.28 30.67
C SER A 2 -44.23 33.93 30.17
N LEU A 3 -44.48 32.90 30.97
CA LEU A 3 -44.44 31.48 30.63
C LEU A 3 -45.66 31.12 29.80
N THR A 4 -45.51 30.23 28.81
CA THR A 4 -46.62 29.37 28.37
C THR A 4 -46.11 27.98 27.97
N THR A 5 -46.44 27.01 28.82
CA THR A 5 -46.37 25.56 28.64
C THR A 5 -47.62 25.01 27.95
N PHE A 6 -47.47 23.98 27.10
CA PHE A 6 -48.48 22.93 26.79
C PHE A 6 -47.68 21.72 26.25
N THR A 7 -47.45 20.63 27.00
CA THR A 7 -48.32 19.48 27.36
C THR A 7 -48.75 18.61 26.17
N THR A 8 -48.18 17.40 26.14
CA THR A 8 -48.35 16.19 25.29
C THR A 8 -49.78 15.58 25.33
N PRO A 9 -50.19 14.60 24.48
CA PRO A 9 -49.82 13.19 24.72
C PRO A 9 -49.81 12.18 23.53
N MET A 10 -49.11 11.06 23.81
CA MET A 10 -49.38 9.64 23.52
C MET A 10 -49.43 9.02 22.12
N ALA A 11 -48.70 7.90 22.08
CA ALA A 11 -48.63 6.84 21.08
C ALA A 11 -49.93 6.04 20.93
N THR A 12 -50.09 5.40 19.77
CA THR A 12 -50.87 4.17 19.62
C THR A 12 -50.09 3.15 18.77
N LEU A 13 -49.83 1.99 19.39
CA LEU A 13 -49.42 0.74 18.76
C LEU A 13 -50.67 0.05 18.17
N SER A 14 -50.51 -0.67 17.07
CA SER A 14 -51.36 -1.82 16.76
C SER A 14 -50.59 -2.85 15.91
N PRO A 15 -50.48 -4.10 16.38
CA PRO A 15 -49.88 -5.21 15.63
C PRO A 15 -50.97 -5.95 14.83
N SER A 16 -50.59 -6.54 13.69
CA SER A 16 -51.45 -7.46 12.94
C SER A 16 -50.77 -8.81 12.79
N THR A 17 -51.49 -9.82 13.25
CA THR A 17 -51.19 -11.25 13.46
C THR A 17 -51.25 -12.11 12.17
N PRO A 18 -50.89 -13.41 12.24
CA PRO A 18 -50.26 -14.17 11.16
C PRO A 18 -51.25 -15.00 10.33
N SER A 19 -50.79 -15.47 9.16
CA SER A 19 -51.47 -16.54 8.41
C SER A 19 -50.54 -17.75 8.26
N SER A 20 -51.08 -18.89 8.70
CA SER A 20 -50.56 -20.24 8.64
C SER A 20 -50.96 -20.98 7.36
N SER A 21 -50.32 -22.13 7.13
CA SER A 21 -50.63 -23.26 6.22
C SER A 21 -49.78 -23.28 4.94
N SER A 22 -49.23 -24.39 4.46
CA SER A 22 -49.16 -25.78 4.91
C SER A 22 -48.14 -26.47 3.96
N SER A 23 -47.32 -27.38 4.47
CA SER A 23 -46.49 -28.27 3.64
C SER A 23 -47.37 -29.25 2.85
N PRO A 24 -46.86 -29.81 1.74
CA PRO A 24 -46.26 -31.13 1.87
C PRO A 24 -44.91 -31.29 1.16
N SER A 25 -44.20 -32.31 1.65
CA SER A 25 -42.96 -32.92 1.18
C SER A 25 -42.94 -33.26 -0.31
N ASP A 26 -41.80 -33.04 -0.97
CA ASP A 26 -41.17 -34.11 -1.75
C ASP A 26 -39.66 -33.89 -1.91
N SER A 27 -38.97 -35.02 -1.94
CA SER A 27 -37.53 -35.21 -1.83
C SER A 27 -36.77 -35.14 -3.15
N LEU A 28 -35.45 -34.90 -3.02
CA LEU A 28 -34.34 -35.28 -3.92
C LEU A 28 -34.11 -34.44 -5.19
N ALA A 29 -33.07 -33.59 -5.15
CA ALA A 29 -31.91 -33.69 -6.05
C ALA A 29 -30.87 -32.65 -5.64
N GLY A 30 -29.62 -33.10 -5.48
CA GLY A 30 -28.51 -32.24 -5.07
C GLY A 30 -28.09 -31.26 -6.15
N SER A 31 -27.72 -30.06 -5.70
CA SER A 31 -26.80 -29.19 -6.42
C SER A 31 -25.98 -28.44 -5.37
N ARG A 32 -24.67 -28.75 -5.33
CA ARG A 32 -23.68 -27.98 -4.59
C ARG A 32 -23.58 -26.62 -5.26
N LEU A 33 -24.20 -25.61 -4.66
CA LEU A 33 -23.84 -24.22 -4.92
C LEU A 33 -22.49 -23.99 -4.26
N GLY A 34 -21.44 -23.96 -5.08
CA GLY A 34 -20.14 -23.48 -4.68
C GLY A 34 -20.26 -22.05 -4.20
N SER A 35 -19.79 -21.80 -2.98
CA SER A 35 -19.45 -20.46 -2.52
C SER A 35 -18.26 -19.98 -3.36
N GLU A 36 -18.50 -19.12 -4.34
CA GLU A 36 -17.42 -18.40 -5.01
C GLU A 36 -16.88 -17.34 -4.04
N ASP A 37 -15.64 -17.53 -3.62
CA ASP A 37 -14.84 -16.57 -2.86
C ASP A 37 -14.45 -15.42 -3.80
N PRO A 38 -14.87 -14.17 -3.56
CA PRO A 38 -14.52 -13.06 -4.43
C PRO A 38 -13.08 -12.63 -4.14
N GLY A 39 -12.10 -13.22 -4.82
CA GLY A 39 -10.71 -12.73 -4.70
C GLY A 39 -9.56 -13.61 -5.20
N THR A 40 -9.81 -14.71 -5.90
CA THR A 40 -8.72 -15.44 -6.58
C THR A 40 -8.42 -14.80 -7.94
N VAL A 41 -7.44 -13.91 -7.94
CA VAL A 41 -6.65 -13.66 -9.16
C VAL A 41 -5.84 -14.94 -9.42
N ASP A 42 -6.30 -15.75 -10.37
CA ASP A 42 -5.55 -16.88 -10.90
C ASP A 42 -4.44 -16.33 -11.80
N LEU A 43 -3.29 -16.05 -11.19
CA LEU A 43 -2.10 -15.66 -11.94
C LEU A 43 -1.68 -16.85 -12.79
N ALA A 44 -1.56 -16.65 -14.11
CA ALA A 44 -1.14 -17.68 -15.04
C ALA A 44 0.16 -18.38 -14.54
N PRO A 45 0.34 -19.69 -14.77
CA PRO A 45 1.41 -20.50 -14.17
C PRO A 45 2.84 -19.95 -14.33
N ASP A 46 3.09 -19.07 -15.31
CA ASP A 46 4.39 -18.43 -15.52
C ASP A 46 4.69 -17.24 -14.58
N ALA A 47 3.68 -16.58 -14.02
CA ALA A 47 3.89 -15.48 -13.06
C ALA A 47 4.53 -15.98 -11.75
N ALA A 48 4.29 -17.25 -11.39
CA ALA A 48 4.86 -17.91 -10.22
C ALA A 48 6.37 -18.22 -10.34
N ARG A 49 6.99 -17.96 -11.51
CA ARG A 49 8.43 -18.15 -11.75
C ARG A 49 9.19 -16.85 -11.98
N ASN A 50 8.53 -15.70 -11.92
CA ASN A 50 9.23 -14.43 -12.14
C ASN A 50 10.08 -14.09 -10.91
N LYS A 51 11.40 -14.22 -11.06
CA LYS A 51 12.35 -13.89 -10.01
C LYS A 51 12.64 -12.40 -9.93
N HIS A 52 12.09 -11.59 -10.85
CA HIS A 52 12.25 -10.14 -10.84
C HIS A 52 10.92 -9.49 -10.50
N VAL A 53 10.92 -8.70 -9.43
CA VAL A 53 9.73 -8.03 -8.92
C VAL A 53 9.99 -6.53 -8.86
N LEU A 54 9.06 -5.74 -9.36
CA LEU A 54 8.98 -4.31 -9.05
C LEU A 54 7.89 -4.11 -7.99
N LEU A 55 8.32 -3.78 -6.77
CA LEU A 55 7.45 -3.55 -5.62
C LEU A 55 7.28 -2.04 -5.39
N LEU A 56 6.09 -1.55 -5.69
CA LEU A 56 5.70 -0.15 -5.54
C LEU A 56 4.91 0.03 -4.25
N LEU A 57 5.52 0.65 -3.25
CA LEU A 57 4.93 0.82 -1.91
C LEU A 57 4.30 2.20 -1.75
N ASP A 58 3.03 2.23 -1.38
CA ASP A 58 2.29 3.41 -0.90
C ASP A 58 2.35 4.61 -1.86
N ILE A 59 2.37 4.35 -3.18
CA ILE A 59 2.36 5.41 -4.21
C ILE A 59 0.94 5.93 -4.43
N GLN A 60 0.41 6.51 -3.36
CA GLN A 60 -0.96 7.01 -3.28
C GLN A 60 -0.98 8.53 -3.49
N ARG A 61 -2.14 9.05 -3.92
CA ARG A 61 -2.29 10.47 -4.29
C ARG A 61 -1.86 11.42 -3.17
N PHE A 62 -2.19 11.08 -1.92
CA PHE A 62 -1.84 11.91 -0.77
C PHE A 62 -0.33 12.18 -0.66
N MET A 63 0.51 11.15 -0.81
CA MET A 63 1.98 11.25 -0.68
C MET A 63 2.60 12.26 -1.67
N LEU A 64 1.94 12.42 -2.82
CA LEU A 64 2.43 13.18 -3.97
C LEU A 64 1.64 14.48 -4.20
N ALA A 65 0.76 14.86 -3.27
CA ALA A 65 0.11 16.16 -3.27
C ALA A 65 1.14 17.30 -3.14
N PRO A 66 0.82 18.54 -3.54
CA PRO A 66 1.70 19.67 -3.34
C PRO A 66 2.11 19.82 -1.86
N PRO A 67 3.41 20.06 -1.55
CA PRO A 67 3.85 20.34 -0.20
C PRO A 67 3.11 21.54 0.41
N PRO A 68 2.83 21.54 1.73
CA PRO A 68 3.30 20.56 2.71
C PRO A 68 2.38 19.34 2.89
N ILE A 69 1.36 19.17 2.05
CA ILE A 69 0.43 18.03 2.17
C ILE A 69 1.15 16.73 1.81
N GLY A 70 1.79 16.70 0.65
CA GLY A 70 2.68 15.60 0.24
C GLY A 70 4.14 15.86 0.63
N VAL A 71 5.01 14.90 0.34
CA VAL A 71 6.43 14.97 0.71
C VAL A 71 7.12 16.19 0.07
N PRO A 72 8.16 16.78 0.70
CA PRO A 72 8.86 17.94 0.14
C PRO A 72 9.35 17.75 -1.30
N SER A 73 9.76 16.53 -1.66
CA SER A 73 10.29 16.17 -2.98
C SER A 73 9.24 15.68 -3.99
N ALA A 74 7.93 15.85 -3.71
CA ALA A 74 6.82 15.21 -4.44
C ALA A 74 6.94 15.30 -5.97
N LYS A 75 7.26 16.47 -6.52
CA LYS A 75 7.41 16.68 -7.97
C LYS A 75 8.54 15.84 -8.57
N THR A 76 9.69 15.76 -7.90
CA THR A 76 10.86 15.02 -8.39
C THR A 76 10.61 13.51 -8.30
N VAL A 77 10.15 13.03 -7.14
CA VAL A 77 9.88 11.61 -6.94
C VAL A 77 8.74 11.11 -7.83
N TYR A 78 7.70 11.93 -8.10
CA TYR A 78 6.66 11.60 -9.09
C TYR A 78 7.25 11.28 -10.45
N LYS A 79 8.14 12.14 -10.97
CA LYS A 79 8.76 11.97 -12.28
C LYS A 79 9.58 10.67 -12.31
N ASN A 80 10.37 10.45 -11.27
CA ASN A 80 11.25 9.29 -11.16
C ASN A 80 10.46 7.98 -11.07
N LEU A 81 9.39 7.95 -10.27
CA LEU A 81 8.50 6.78 -10.17
C LEU A 81 7.79 6.47 -11.49
N MET A 82 7.33 7.50 -12.20
CA MET A 82 6.72 7.33 -13.52
C MET A 82 7.72 6.77 -14.53
N GLU A 83 8.97 7.25 -14.51
CA GLU A 83 10.05 6.76 -15.36
C GLU A 83 10.41 5.30 -15.05
N LEU A 84 10.58 4.96 -13.77
CA LEU A 84 10.83 3.59 -13.29
C LEU A 84 9.71 2.63 -13.73
N LEU A 85 8.45 2.98 -13.50
CA LEU A 85 7.31 2.15 -13.88
C LEU A 85 7.19 2.00 -15.41
N THR A 86 7.46 3.08 -16.16
CA THR A 86 7.46 3.03 -17.63
C THR A 86 8.56 2.12 -18.16
N CYS A 87 9.76 2.21 -17.58
CA CYS A 87 10.89 1.37 -17.93
C CYS A 87 10.57 -0.12 -17.67
N ALA A 88 10.05 -0.45 -16.48
CA ALA A 88 9.66 -1.82 -16.15
C ALA A 88 8.61 -2.38 -17.11
N ARG A 89 7.54 -1.62 -17.38
CA ARG A 89 6.46 -2.02 -18.32
C ARG A 89 6.93 -2.21 -19.76
N SER A 90 7.95 -1.47 -20.18
CA SER A 90 8.45 -1.47 -21.56
C SER A 90 9.65 -2.40 -21.77
N SER A 91 10.10 -3.08 -20.72
CA SER A 91 11.24 -4.01 -20.81
C SER A 91 10.87 -5.26 -21.62
N PRO A 92 11.83 -5.91 -22.30
CA PRO A 92 11.56 -7.14 -23.07
C PRO A 92 10.99 -8.27 -22.22
N ASN A 93 11.43 -8.37 -20.96
CA ASN A 93 10.95 -9.31 -19.96
C ASN A 93 10.42 -8.54 -18.74
N PRO A 94 9.16 -8.06 -18.76
CA PRO A 94 8.62 -7.28 -17.64
C PRO A 94 8.70 -8.03 -16.31
N PRO A 95 9.15 -7.37 -15.22
CA PRO A 95 9.10 -7.96 -13.90
C PRO A 95 7.64 -8.16 -13.46
N LEU A 96 7.42 -8.94 -12.42
CA LEU A 96 6.14 -8.94 -11.72
C LEU A 96 5.98 -7.58 -11.03
N ILE A 97 5.03 -6.77 -11.49
CA ILE A 97 4.75 -5.45 -10.91
C ILE A 97 3.66 -5.60 -9.86
N ILE A 98 3.97 -5.21 -8.62
CA ILE A 98 3.06 -5.25 -7.48
C ILE A 98 2.95 -3.85 -6.88
N HIS A 99 1.73 -3.32 -6.88
CA HIS A 99 1.36 -2.09 -6.19
C HIS A 99 0.82 -2.45 -4.82
N VAL A 100 1.35 -1.82 -3.78
CA VAL A 100 0.84 -1.96 -2.42
C VAL A 100 0.32 -0.61 -1.95
N ARG A 101 -0.92 -0.56 -1.48
CA ARG A 101 -1.51 0.62 -0.83
C ARG A 101 -1.51 0.48 0.67
N ASN A 102 -1.14 1.53 1.38
CA ASN A 102 -1.42 1.63 2.79
C ASN A 102 -2.90 1.92 3.02
N THR A 103 -3.47 1.30 4.04
CA THR A 103 -4.84 1.50 4.50
C THR A 103 -4.79 2.13 5.88
N GLY A 104 -4.99 3.45 5.92
CA GLY A 104 -5.09 4.24 7.15
C GLY A 104 -6.37 3.95 7.93
N ASP A 105 -6.39 4.44 9.16
CA ASP A 105 -7.57 4.40 10.02
C ASP A 105 -8.59 5.49 9.61
N PRO A 106 -9.84 5.44 10.08
CA PRO A 106 -10.83 6.46 9.76
C PRO A 106 -10.37 7.88 10.11
N GLY A 107 -10.44 8.78 9.13
CA GLY A 107 -9.96 10.16 9.22
C GLY A 107 -8.52 10.36 8.74
N ASP A 108 -7.76 9.30 8.49
CA ASP A 108 -6.41 9.42 7.90
C ASP A 108 -6.50 9.87 6.43
N PRO A 109 -5.48 10.58 5.91
CA PRO A 109 -5.45 11.00 4.51
C PRO A 109 -5.47 9.84 3.50
N ASP A 110 -5.11 8.63 3.94
CA ASP A 110 -5.16 7.37 3.21
C ASP A 110 -6.19 6.39 3.81
N GLU A 111 -7.29 6.90 4.39
CA GLU A 111 -8.46 6.08 4.71
C GLU A 111 -9.03 5.43 3.44
N PRO A 112 -9.39 4.12 3.45
CA PRO A 112 -9.95 3.43 2.30
C PRO A 112 -11.15 4.13 1.67
N GLY A 113 -11.13 4.23 0.33
CA GLY A 113 -12.20 4.86 -0.44
C GLY A 113 -12.07 6.39 -0.58
N THR A 114 -11.17 7.03 0.14
CA THR A 114 -10.85 8.46 -0.07
C THR A 114 -10.06 8.67 -1.37
N ASP A 115 -9.96 9.94 -1.81
CA ASP A 115 -9.12 10.31 -2.94
C ASP A 115 -7.63 10.12 -2.62
N GLY A 116 -7.20 10.52 -1.43
CA GLY A 116 -5.82 10.40 -0.98
C GLY A 116 -5.32 8.97 -0.95
N TRP A 117 -6.20 8.00 -0.69
CA TRP A 117 -5.92 6.57 -0.70
C TRP A 117 -5.73 5.94 -2.08
N GLN A 118 -6.21 6.56 -3.16
CA GLN A 118 -6.08 5.98 -4.50
C GLN A 118 -4.62 5.95 -4.95
N LEU A 119 -4.24 4.92 -5.72
CA LEU A 119 -2.96 4.91 -6.42
C LEU A 119 -2.90 6.11 -7.37
N ILE A 120 -1.71 6.72 -7.47
CA ILE A 120 -1.51 7.82 -8.42
C ILE A 120 -1.35 7.29 -9.85
N PHE A 121 -0.72 6.12 -10.01
CA PHE A 121 -0.52 5.44 -11.28
C PHE A 121 -1.55 4.32 -11.40
N PRO A 122 -2.45 4.36 -12.39
CA PRO A 122 -3.37 3.26 -12.63
C PRO A 122 -2.61 1.96 -12.92
N PRO A 123 -2.93 0.85 -12.23
CA PRO A 123 -2.37 -0.44 -12.53
C PRO A 123 -2.89 -0.96 -13.88
N LEU A 124 -2.06 -1.71 -14.60
CA LEU A 124 -2.51 -2.45 -15.79
C LEU A 124 -3.20 -3.76 -15.38
N PRO A 125 -4.02 -4.39 -16.25
CA PRO A 125 -4.77 -5.60 -15.91
C PRO A 125 -3.92 -6.79 -15.43
N ASN A 126 -2.64 -6.84 -15.81
CA ASN A 126 -1.68 -7.88 -15.43
C ASN A 126 -0.82 -7.51 -14.22
N GLU A 127 -1.07 -6.36 -13.58
CA GLU A 127 -0.33 -5.91 -12.40
C GLU A 127 -1.12 -6.21 -11.13
N VAL A 128 -0.42 -6.57 -10.06
CA VAL A 128 -1.06 -6.93 -8.79
C VAL A 128 -1.27 -5.68 -7.95
N VAL A 129 -2.43 -5.58 -7.29
CA VAL A 129 -2.69 -4.57 -6.26
C VAL A 129 -2.99 -5.27 -4.93
N LEU A 130 -2.32 -4.85 -3.87
CA LEU A 130 -2.55 -5.32 -2.50
C LEU A 130 -2.79 -4.13 -1.58
N ASP A 131 -3.64 -4.33 -0.58
CA ASP A 131 -3.82 -3.38 0.51
C ASP A 131 -3.13 -3.91 1.77
N LYS A 132 -2.43 -3.04 2.50
CA LYS A 132 -1.75 -3.36 3.76
C LYS A 132 -2.17 -2.42 4.89
N ARG A 133 -2.08 -2.91 6.13
CA ARG A 133 -2.31 -2.15 7.37
C ARG A 133 -1.07 -2.02 8.26
N LYS A 134 0.05 -2.60 7.85
CA LYS A 134 1.32 -2.62 8.60
C LYS A 134 2.41 -2.05 7.72
N ASN A 135 3.47 -1.47 8.31
CA ASN A 135 4.58 -0.90 7.54
C ASN A 135 5.28 -1.97 6.70
N ASN A 136 5.56 -3.15 7.28
CA ASN A 136 6.08 -4.29 6.54
C ASN A 136 4.97 -4.88 5.66
N ALA A 137 5.09 -4.74 4.34
CA ALA A 137 4.10 -5.19 3.37
C ALA A 137 3.91 -6.72 3.33
N PHE A 138 4.85 -7.51 3.85
CA PHE A 138 4.68 -8.97 4.00
C PHE A 138 3.78 -9.34 5.18
N ALA A 139 3.63 -8.47 6.17
CA ALA A 139 2.88 -8.76 7.38
C ALA A 139 1.36 -8.59 7.14
N GLY A 140 0.64 -9.71 7.19
CA GLY A 140 -0.83 -9.70 7.07
C GLY A 140 -1.35 -9.50 5.64
N THR A 141 -0.52 -9.77 4.62
CA THR A 141 -0.93 -9.72 3.20
C THR A 141 -0.56 -11.03 2.48
N LYS A 142 -0.98 -11.16 1.22
CA LYS A 142 -0.60 -12.26 0.33
C LYS A 142 0.77 -12.05 -0.36
N LEU A 143 1.51 -10.99 -0.02
CA LEU A 143 2.76 -10.64 -0.70
C LEU A 143 3.81 -11.77 -0.63
N GLY A 144 3.91 -12.43 0.53
CA GLY A 144 4.86 -13.52 0.73
C GLY A 144 4.60 -14.77 -0.12
N SER A 145 3.35 -15.00 -0.56
CA SER A 145 3.02 -16.09 -1.49
C SER A 145 3.23 -15.71 -2.96
N LEU A 146 3.28 -14.41 -3.27
CA LEU A 146 3.49 -13.92 -4.63
C LEU A 146 4.96 -13.75 -4.98
N ILE A 147 5.80 -13.44 -3.99
CA ILE A 147 7.23 -13.20 -4.16
C ILE A 147 8.01 -14.41 -3.60
N PRO A 148 8.62 -15.25 -4.45
CA PRO A 148 9.53 -16.31 -4.01
C PRO A 148 10.66 -15.78 -3.14
N THR A 149 11.21 -16.60 -2.24
CA THR A 149 12.32 -16.18 -1.36
C THR A 149 13.62 -15.92 -2.11
N ASP A 150 13.78 -16.49 -3.30
CA ASP A 150 14.94 -16.31 -4.20
C ASP A 150 14.70 -15.24 -5.28
N ALA A 151 13.63 -14.43 -5.15
CA ALA A 151 13.37 -13.32 -6.04
C ALA A 151 14.22 -12.09 -5.67
N GLU A 152 14.66 -11.37 -6.69
CA GLU A 152 15.19 -10.01 -6.63
C GLU A 152 14.03 -9.01 -6.68
N ILE A 153 14.02 -8.07 -5.73
CA ILE A 153 12.95 -7.09 -5.57
C ILE A 153 13.53 -5.68 -5.75
N VAL A 154 13.08 -4.99 -6.80
CA VAL A 154 13.27 -3.55 -6.96
C VAL A 154 12.18 -2.85 -6.16
N VAL A 155 12.56 -2.06 -5.16
CA VAL A 155 11.66 -1.36 -4.25
C VAL A 155 11.66 0.14 -4.52
N ALA A 156 10.48 0.74 -4.55
CA ALA A 156 10.28 2.17 -4.69
C ALA A 156 8.99 2.63 -3.99
N GLY A 157 8.90 3.92 -3.67
CA GLY A 157 7.68 4.53 -3.11
C GLY A 157 7.87 5.15 -1.72
N PHE A 158 6.92 4.93 -0.82
CA PHE A 158 6.78 5.71 0.42
C PHE A 158 6.43 4.83 1.63
N GLN A 159 6.68 5.28 2.86
CA GLN A 159 7.68 6.29 3.21
C GLN A 159 9.03 5.62 3.47
N THR A 160 10.12 6.35 3.25
CA THR A 160 11.49 5.82 3.33
C THR A 160 11.78 5.19 4.70
N ASP A 161 11.53 5.89 5.79
CA ASP A 161 11.75 5.45 7.17
C ASP A 161 10.64 4.58 7.77
N PHE A 162 9.55 4.36 7.03
CA PHE A 162 8.44 3.49 7.43
C PHE A 162 8.34 2.27 6.53
N SER A 163 7.41 2.26 5.56
CA SER A 163 7.09 1.07 4.77
C SER A 163 8.26 0.56 3.94
N ILE A 164 9.09 1.46 3.38
CA ILE A 164 10.26 1.08 2.60
C ILE A 164 11.25 0.34 3.50
N ARG A 165 11.72 0.97 4.58
CA ARG A 165 12.61 0.35 5.57
C ARG A 165 12.07 -0.99 6.08
N ALA A 166 10.84 -1.00 6.60
CA ALA A 166 10.26 -2.18 7.21
C ALA A 166 10.05 -3.35 6.22
N THR A 167 9.68 -3.05 4.98
CA THR A 167 9.48 -4.08 3.94
C THR A 167 10.80 -4.58 3.40
N ALA A 168 11.78 -3.71 3.16
CA ALA A 168 13.12 -4.09 2.71
C ALA A 168 13.82 -4.98 3.74
N SER A 169 13.86 -4.58 5.02
CA SER A 169 14.39 -5.42 6.10
C SER A 169 13.64 -6.75 6.23
N GLY A 170 12.31 -6.73 6.08
CA GLY A 170 11.49 -7.94 6.08
C GLY A 170 11.80 -8.88 4.92
N ALA A 171 12.10 -8.34 3.74
CA ALA A 171 12.46 -9.11 2.56
C ALA A 171 13.86 -9.72 2.68
N LEU A 172 14.84 -8.96 3.17
CA LEU A 172 16.18 -9.47 3.48
C LEU A 172 16.11 -10.66 4.46
N ALA A 173 15.30 -10.54 5.52
CA ALA A 173 15.09 -11.63 6.47
C ALA A 173 14.45 -12.89 5.85
N ARG A 174 13.76 -12.76 4.70
CA ARG A 174 13.20 -13.88 3.92
C ARG A 174 14.21 -14.49 2.95
N GLY A 175 15.37 -13.87 2.75
CA GLY A 175 16.41 -14.31 1.82
C GLY A 175 16.36 -13.66 0.44
N ASN A 176 15.52 -12.64 0.25
CA ASN A 176 15.42 -11.93 -1.03
C ASN A 176 16.61 -11.01 -1.26
N GLU A 177 17.01 -10.86 -2.52
CA GLU A 177 17.89 -9.78 -2.98
C GLU A 177 17.05 -8.51 -3.16
N ILE A 178 17.53 -7.37 -2.67
CA ILE A 178 16.79 -6.11 -2.71
C ILE A 178 17.61 -5.04 -3.41
N ILE A 179 16.95 -4.34 -4.33
CA ILE A 179 17.45 -3.13 -4.96
C ILE A 179 16.52 -1.98 -4.52
N LEU A 180 17.08 -0.95 -3.87
CA LEU A 180 16.37 0.30 -3.61
C LEU A 180 16.84 1.36 -4.60
N VAL A 181 15.91 1.99 -5.31
CA VAL A 181 16.22 3.00 -6.33
C VAL A 181 16.22 4.39 -5.70
N ARG A 182 17.41 4.94 -5.44
CA ARG A 182 17.58 6.30 -4.92
C ARG A 182 16.88 7.31 -5.82
N GLY A 183 16.10 8.20 -5.22
CA GLY A 183 15.29 9.19 -5.92
C GLY A 183 13.92 8.68 -6.38
N ALA A 184 13.64 7.37 -6.27
CA ALA A 184 12.32 6.78 -6.46
C ALA A 184 11.65 6.40 -5.13
N HIS A 185 12.15 6.91 -4.01
CA HIS A 185 11.48 6.88 -2.71
C HIS A 185 11.64 8.23 -2.01
N ALA A 186 10.74 8.51 -1.05
CA ALA A 186 10.81 9.74 -0.27
C ALA A 186 10.14 9.59 1.10
N THR A 187 10.29 10.62 1.93
CA THR A 187 9.62 10.74 3.24
C THR A 187 9.32 12.21 3.55
N PHE A 188 8.68 12.48 4.68
CA PHE A 188 8.42 13.82 5.19
C PHE A 188 9.55 14.32 6.08
N ASP A 189 9.61 15.64 6.28
CA ASP A 189 10.42 16.20 7.36
C ASP A 189 9.89 15.70 8.71
N ARG A 190 10.79 15.30 9.60
CA ARG A 190 10.42 14.80 10.94
C ARG A 190 10.65 15.86 11.99
N ILE A 191 9.62 16.12 12.77
CA ILE A 191 9.71 16.99 13.95
C ILE A 191 10.34 16.18 15.08
N GLU A 192 11.51 16.59 15.54
CA GLU A 192 12.20 15.92 16.65
C GLU A 192 11.60 16.39 17.98
N VAL A 193 10.78 15.55 18.63
CA VAL A 193 10.25 15.83 19.97
C VAL A 193 11.11 15.10 21.01
N LEU A 194 12.16 15.76 21.51
CA LEU A 194 12.94 15.23 22.62
C LEU A 194 12.18 15.41 23.95
N HIS A 195 11.93 14.29 24.64
CA HIS A 195 11.49 14.23 26.05
C HIS A 195 10.16 14.91 26.40
N GLY A 196 9.14 14.84 25.53
CA GLY A 196 7.77 15.21 25.89
C GLY A 196 7.54 16.69 26.22
N ALA A 197 8.54 17.54 26.04
CA ALA A 197 8.41 18.98 26.08
C ALA A 197 8.64 19.52 24.66
N ALA A 198 7.64 20.22 24.12
CA ALA A 198 7.86 21.10 22.98
C ALA A 198 8.76 22.25 23.46
N VAL A 199 10.07 22.02 23.47
CA VAL A 199 11.04 23.11 23.63
C VAL A 199 10.89 23.98 22.39
N HIS A 200 10.64 25.26 22.58
CA HIS A 200 10.71 26.23 21.48
C HIS A 200 12.08 26.09 20.80
N GLY A 201 12.12 25.54 19.59
CA GLY A 201 13.37 25.17 18.90
C GLY A 201 13.62 23.67 18.74
N ALA A 202 12.64 22.80 18.95
CA ALA A 202 12.70 21.39 18.57
C ALA A 202 13.13 21.29 17.09
N GLY A 203 14.27 20.63 16.83
CA GLY A 203 14.86 20.56 15.51
C GLY A 203 13.93 19.86 14.52
N VAL A 204 14.00 20.24 13.25
CA VAL A 204 13.40 19.48 12.16
C VAL A 204 14.51 18.71 11.48
N THR A 205 14.41 17.38 11.46
CA THR A 205 15.27 16.56 10.61
C THR A 205 14.65 16.55 9.22
N SER A 206 15.40 17.03 8.23
CA SER A 206 14.88 17.12 6.87
C SER A 206 14.68 15.75 6.26
N ALA A 207 13.68 15.62 5.37
CA ALA A 207 13.41 14.40 4.62
C ALA A 207 14.67 13.85 3.93
N ALA A 208 15.53 14.73 3.42
CA ALA A 208 16.78 14.35 2.77
C ALA A 208 17.78 13.69 3.73
N ILE A 209 17.91 14.19 4.96
CA ILE A 209 18.78 13.57 5.98
C ILE A 209 18.23 12.20 6.36
N ILE A 210 16.92 12.10 6.61
CA ILE A 210 16.25 10.83 6.94
C ILE A 210 16.45 9.81 5.83
N GLN A 211 16.27 10.22 4.56
CA GLN A 211 16.49 9.34 3.42
C GLN A 211 17.93 8.81 3.38
N ALA A 212 18.93 9.68 3.54
CA ALA A 212 20.33 9.27 3.51
C ALA A 212 20.70 8.32 4.67
N GLU A 213 20.17 8.57 5.88
CA GLU A 213 20.37 7.68 7.04
C GLU A 213 19.78 6.29 6.80
N ILE A 214 18.55 6.21 6.29
CA ILE A 214 17.88 4.94 6.03
C ILE A 214 18.50 4.20 4.83
N GLU A 215 18.91 4.91 3.78
CA GLU A 215 19.65 4.31 2.68
C GLU A 215 20.96 3.67 3.16
N ALA A 216 21.73 4.36 4.01
CA ALA A 216 22.96 3.83 4.57
C ALA A 216 22.70 2.60 5.47
N GLU A 217 21.66 2.64 6.31
CA GLU A 217 21.26 1.49 7.12
C GLU A 217 20.88 0.28 6.27
N LEU A 218 20.07 0.49 5.24
CA LEU A 218 19.63 -0.59 4.35
C LEU A 218 20.80 -1.14 3.53
N GLU A 219 21.71 -0.28 3.07
CA GLU A 219 22.93 -0.70 2.38
C GLU A 219 23.83 -1.55 3.29
N GLU A 220 24.05 -1.15 4.55
CA GLU A 220 24.79 -1.95 5.54
C GLU A 220 24.12 -3.30 5.81
N ALA A 221 22.78 -3.35 5.77
CA ALA A 221 22.01 -4.58 5.91
C ALA A 221 22.04 -5.49 4.66
N GLY A 222 22.58 -5.02 3.53
CA GLY A 222 22.73 -5.79 2.30
C GLY A 222 21.74 -5.43 1.18
N VAL A 223 21.02 -4.31 1.28
CA VAL A 223 20.25 -3.76 0.15
C VAL A 223 21.19 -3.10 -0.85
N HIS A 224 21.02 -3.38 -2.14
CA HIS A 224 21.74 -2.68 -3.20
C HIS A 224 21.08 -1.33 -3.49
N ILE A 225 21.82 -0.23 -3.40
CA ILE A 225 21.31 1.10 -3.76
C ILE A 225 21.72 1.44 -5.18
N LEU A 226 20.74 1.69 -6.05
CA LEU A 226 20.97 2.13 -7.44
C LEU A 226 20.42 3.54 -7.66
N GLU A 227 21.00 4.27 -8.61
CA GLU A 227 20.55 5.61 -8.98
C GLU A 227 19.59 5.58 -10.17
N MET A 228 18.83 6.65 -10.37
CA MET A 228 17.94 6.79 -11.54
C MET A 228 18.65 6.66 -12.89
N LYS A 229 19.94 6.98 -12.97
CA LYS A 229 20.75 6.81 -14.19
C LYS A 229 21.01 5.33 -14.54
N ASP A 230 20.87 4.44 -13.57
CA ASP A 230 21.13 3.00 -13.71
C ASP A 230 19.86 2.25 -14.17
N LEU A 231 18.69 2.92 -14.18
CA LEU A 231 17.39 2.34 -14.57
C LEU A 231 17.43 1.48 -15.84
N PRO A 232 18.06 1.90 -16.96
CA PRO A 232 18.08 1.08 -18.17
C PRO A 232 18.70 -0.30 -17.95
N GLY A 233 19.64 -0.44 -17.02
CA GLY A 233 20.27 -1.72 -16.72
C GLY A 233 19.49 -2.62 -15.75
N ILE A 234 18.52 -2.06 -15.00
CA ILE A 234 17.78 -2.81 -13.97
C ILE A 234 16.94 -3.93 -14.59
N PHE A 235 16.33 -3.69 -15.76
CA PHE A 235 15.37 -4.60 -16.39
C PHE A 235 15.80 -5.15 -17.76
N MET A 236 17.03 -4.90 -18.23
CA MET A 236 17.42 -5.21 -19.62
C MET A 236 18.15 -6.55 -19.83
N ASP A 237 18.81 -7.10 -18.82
CA ASP A 237 19.69 -8.27 -18.98
C ASP A 237 19.29 -9.48 -18.11
N ARG A 238 17.99 -9.66 -17.83
CA ARG A 238 17.51 -10.68 -16.88
C ARG A 238 16.36 -11.54 -17.43
#